data_AF-A0A9D8Q2B5-F1
#
_entry.id   AF-A0A9D8Q2B5-F1
#
_cell.length_a   1.000
_cell.length_b   1.000
_cell.length_c   1.000
_cell.angle_alpha   90.00
_cell.angle_beta   90.00
_cell.angle_gamma   90.00
#
_symmetry.space_group_name_H-M   'P 1'
#
loop_
_entity.id
_entity.type
_entity.pdbx_description
1 polymer ?
#
loop_
_entity_poly.entity_id
_entity_poly.type
_entity_poly.pdbx_seq_one_letter_code
_entity_poly.pdbx_strand_id
1 'polypeptide(L)'
;AGFATTPFAIYNFQRAAPLSILANIAASLPIDLLIMTMVPFAVLAMPFGVESLPLAPMGWGIDWMTFVARKATEWSDGLGGVRMIPASALVLFAAGFLWLALWQQRWRFAGLVPMALALPVALAPGIPDVLVSDDAMAAAVRGPDGRYRILGKADDFVVVNWLRSDADPRQPGDPSLKEGIRCDPLGCTADLAGGGIAAVSHGISALLDDCFRAILVVSPHVAPAKCGDRATVIDRRVTGTGGSVALYRKADEPGFAIVTAYPAIRRPFMPPVRQ
;
A
#
# COMPACT_ATOMS: atom_id res chain seq x y z
N ALA A 1 -10.73 17.92 -11.76
CA ALA A 1 -10.36 16.49 -11.92
C ALA A 1 -9.54 15.98 -10.73
N GLY A 2 -8.39 16.60 -10.40
CA GLY A 2 -7.48 16.11 -9.35
C GLY A 2 -8.12 15.82 -7.98
N PHE A 3 -8.84 16.79 -7.39
CA PHE A 3 -9.49 16.59 -6.07
C PHE A 3 -10.47 15.40 -6.00
N ALA A 4 -11.13 15.05 -7.11
CA ALA A 4 -12.12 13.98 -7.12
C ALA A 4 -11.47 12.59 -7.13
N THR A 5 -10.28 12.45 -7.75
CA THR A 5 -9.57 11.17 -7.87
C THR A 5 -8.56 10.95 -6.74
N THR A 6 -8.16 12.00 -6.02
CA THR A 6 -7.19 11.91 -4.91
C THR A 6 -7.57 10.84 -3.87
N PRO A 7 -8.81 10.72 -3.38
CA PRO A 7 -9.15 9.69 -2.38
C PRO A 7 -9.00 8.26 -2.90
N PHE A 8 -9.32 8.05 -4.18
CA PHE A 8 -9.15 6.74 -4.83
C PHE A 8 -7.67 6.41 -5.04
N ALA A 9 -6.86 7.39 -5.42
CA ALA A 9 -5.42 7.23 -5.56
C ALA A 9 -4.76 6.92 -4.20
N ILE A 10 -5.16 7.63 -3.15
CA ILE A 10 -4.69 7.38 -1.79
C ILE A 10 -5.07 5.96 -1.33
N TYR A 11 -6.32 5.54 -1.53
CA TYR A 11 -6.77 4.22 -1.10
C TYR A 11 -5.99 3.07 -1.76
N ASN A 12 -5.72 3.16 -3.07
CA ASN A 12 -5.08 2.07 -3.81
C ASN A 12 -3.54 2.12 -3.75
N PHE A 13 -2.95 3.31 -3.75
CA PHE A 13 -1.49 3.48 -3.88
C PHE A 13 -0.83 4.05 -2.62
N GLN A 14 -1.61 4.41 -1.59
CA GLN A 14 -1.13 4.99 -0.34
C GLN A 14 -0.26 6.23 -0.58
N ARG A 15 -0.57 6.96 -1.67
CA ARG A 15 0.16 8.14 -2.11
C ARG A 15 -0.80 9.28 -2.38
N ALA A 16 -0.65 10.37 -1.65
CA ALA A 16 -1.25 11.64 -2.02
C ALA A 16 -0.38 12.35 -3.05
N ALA A 17 -1.03 12.95 -4.04
CA ALA A 17 -0.40 13.84 -5.00
C ALA A 17 -0.91 15.27 -4.73
N PRO A 18 -0.37 15.97 -3.71
CA PRO A 18 -0.85 17.30 -3.32
C PRO A 18 -0.71 18.31 -4.46
N LEU A 19 0.32 18.16 -5.28
CA LEU A 19 0.59 19.00 -6.46
C LEU A 19 -0.13 18.52 -7.73
N SER A 20 -1.00 17.50 -7.66
CA SER A 20 -1.63 16.90 -8.84
C SER A 20 -2.38 17.91 -9.71
N ILE A 21 -3.04 18.91 -9.11
CA ILE A 21 -3.81 19.90 -9.86
C ILE A 21 -2.89 20.83 -10.62
N LEU A 22 -1.87 21.37 -9.94
CA LEU A 22 -0.88 22.25 -10.56
C LEU A 22 -0.09 21.51 -11.64
N ALA A 23 0.36 20.29 -11.33
CA ALA A 23 1.08 19.44 -12.27
C ALA A 23 0.23 19.09 -13.49
N ASN A 24 -1.05 18.76 -13.30
CA ASN A 24 -1.94 18.42 -14.42
C ASN A 24 -2.21 19.63 -15.30
N ILE A 25 -2.48 20.82 -14.74
CA ILE A 25 -2.66 22.05 -15.52
C ILE A 25 -1.38 22.41 -16.29
N ALA A 26 -0.23 22.33 -15.63
CA ALA A 26 1.07 22.67 -16.23
C ALA A 26 1.50 21.67 -17.31
N ALA A 27 1.09 20.40 -17.19
CA ALA A 27 1.37 19.36 -18.17
C ALA A 27 0.36 19.33 -19.32
N SER A 28 -0.94 19.53 -19.04
CA SER A 28 -2.00 19.44 -20.06
C SER A 28 -1.87 20.54 -21.11
N LEU A 29 -1.40 21.73 -20.72
CA LEU A 29 -1.28 22.87 -21.63
C LEU A 29 -0.39 22.57 -22.86
N PRO A 30 0.87 22.10 -22.72
CA PRO A 30 1.68 21.69 -23.88
C PRO A 30 1.21 20.40 -24.53
N ILE A 31 0.58 19.47 -23.79
CA ILE A 31 0.03 18.24 -24.38
C ILE A 31 -1.06 18.60 -25.40
N ASP A 32 -2.02 19.43 -25.02
CA ASP A 32 -3.15 19.74 -25.89
C ASP A 32 -2.73 20.71 -27.02
N LEU A 33 -1.98 21.75 -26.68
CA LEU A 33 -1.63 22.82 -27.62
C LEU A 33 -0.51 22.44 -28.58
N LEU A 34 0.53 21.75 -28.12
CA LEU A 34 1.67 21.37 -28.97
C LEU A 34 1.53 19.92 -29.43
N ILE A 35 1.41 18.98 -28.51
CA ILE A 35 1.53 17.55 -28.85
C ILE A 35 0.34 17.11 -29.69
N MET A 36 -0.88 17.16 -29.15
CA MET A 36 -2.08 16.66 -29.83
C MET A 36 -2.40 17.44 -31.11
N THR A 37 -2.14 18.75 -31.12
CA THR A 37 -2.36 19.56 -32.31
C THR A 37 -1.38 19.21 -33.44
N MET A 38 -0.12 18.86 -33.13
CA MET A 38 0.90 18.52 -34.14
C MET A 38 0.87 17.06 -34.62
N VAL A 39 0.31 16.15 -33.82
CA VAL A 39 0.13 14.72 -34.19
C VAL A 39 -0.48 14.52 -35.59
N PRO A 40 -1.62 15.14 -35.98
CA PRO A 40 -2.18 14.93 -37.31
C PRO A 40 -1.28 15.46 -38.43
N PHE A 41 -0.57 16.57 -38.20
CA PHE A 41 0.39 17.10 -39.18
C PHE A 41 1.59 16.17 -39.33
N ALA A 42 2.06 15.53 -38.25
CA ALA A 42 3.12 14.52 -38.31
C ALA A 42 2.69 13.32 -39.16
N VAL A 43 1.48 12.79 -38.94
CA VAL A 43 0.95 11.66 -39.73
C VAL A 43 0.82 12.02 -41.21
N LEU A 44 0.37 13.24 -41.54
CA LEU A 44 0.28 13.71 -42.92
C LEU A 44 1.65 13.96 -43.58
N ALA A 45 2.68 14.28 -42.79
CA ALA A 45 4.03 14.56 -43.26
C ALA A 45 4.89 13.29 -43.49
N MET A 46 4.57 12.17 -42.81
CA MET A 46 5.25 10.88 -42.96
C MET A 46 5.37 10.36 -44.40
N PRO A 47 4.34 10.39 -45.27
CA PRO A 47 4.49 9.92 -46.65
C PRO A 47 5.47 10.76 -47.49
N PHE A 48 5.81 11.96 -47.04
CA PHE A 48 6.72 12.89 -47.72
C PHE A 48 8.13 12.92 -47.11
N GLY A 49 8.38 12.19 -46.01
CA GLY A 49 9.67 12.16 -45.32
C GLY A 49 10.06 13.46 -44.60
N VAL A 50 9.08 14.35 -44.33
CA VAL A 50 9.29 15.65 -43.67
C VAL A 50 8.61 15.72 -42.29
N GLU A 51 8.39 14.57 -41.66
CA GLU A 51 7.79 14.43 -40.33
C GLU A 51 8.60 15.10 -39.21
N SER A 52 9.88 15.40 -39.45
CA SER A 52 10.74 16.09 -38.48
C SER A 52 10.22 17.49 -38.09
N LEU A 53 9.55 18.19 -39.02
CA LEU A 53 8.97 19.52 -38.75
C LEU A 53 7.89 19.48 -37.66
N PRO A 54 6.82 18.66 -37.79
CA PRO A 54 5.79 18.55 -36.75
C PRO A 54 6.25 17.76 -35.52
N LEU A 55 7.25 16.87 -35.64
CA LEU A 55 7.81 16.14 -34.50
C LEU A 55 8.64 17.03 -33.56
N ALA A 56 9.30 18.07 -34.06
CA ALA A 56 10.13 18.95 -33.22
C ALA A 56 9.32 19.69 -32.12
N PRO A 57 8.17 20.33 -32.40
CA PRO A 57 7.31 20.92 -31.37
C PRO A 57 6.75 19.88 -30.40
N MET A 58 6.46 18.65 -30.86
CA MET A 58 6.04 17.57 -29.97
C MET A 58 7.14 17.22 -28.96
N GLY A 59 8.40 17.20 -29.41
CA GLY A 59 9.57 17.03 -28.55
C GLY A 59 9.62 18.07 -27.43
N TRP A 60 9.44 19.36 -27.76
CA TRP A 60 9.39 20.44 -26.76
C TRP A 60 8.27 20.24 -25.74
N GLY A 61 7.09 19.77 -26.19
CA GLY A 61 5.98 19.45 -25.30
C GLY A 61 6.32 18.31 -24.32
N ILE A 62 7.01 17.27 -24.79
CA ILE A 62 7.44 16.13 -23.97
C ILE A 62 8.52 16.55 -22.98
N ASP A 63 9.49 17.36 -23.40
CA ASP A 63 10.54 17.89 -22.52
C ASP A 63 9.95 18.72 -21.39
N TRP A 64 8.95 19.54 -21.71
CA TRP A 64 8.21 20.31 -20.70
C TRP A 64 7.45 19.40 -19.73
N MET A 65 6.71 18.41 -20.23
CA MET A 65 5.99 17.45 -19.39
C MET A 65 6.96 16.74 -18.42
N THR A 66 8.13 16.34 -18.92
CA THR A 66 9.16 15.70 -18.11
C THR A 66 9.75 16.65 -17.07
N PHE A 67 9.96 17.92 -17.44
CA PHE A 67 10.40 18.97 -16.50
C PHE A 67 9.39 19.18 -15.37
N VAL A 68 8.10 19.33 -15.69
CA VAL A 68 7.02 19.48 -14.71
C VAL A 68 6.95 18.26 -13.80
N ALA A 69 7.05 17.05 -14.34
CA ALA A 69 7.02 15.81 -13.55
C ALA A 69 8.19 15.74 -12.56
N ARG A 70 9.42 16.08 -12.98
CA ARG A 70 10.59 16.14 -12.09
C ARG A 70 10.40 17.18 -10.98
N LYS A 71 9.98 18.39 -11.32
CA LYS A 71 9.75 19.46 -10.34
C LYS A 71 8.63 19.13 -9.37
N ALA A 72 7.53 18.57 -9.85
CA ALA A 72 6.44 18.11 -8.99
C ALA A 72 6.91 17.02 -8.02
N THR A 73 7.77 16.10 -8.48
CA THR A 73 8.34 15.04 -7.63
C THR A 73 9.25 15.65 -6.55
N GLU A 74 10.21 16.51 -6.94
CA GLU A 74 11.11 17.22 -6.03
C GLU A 74 10.34 17.99 -4.94
N TRP A 75 9.27 18.69 -5.32
CA TRP A 75 8.47 19.50 -4.39
C TRP A 75 7.49 18.67 -3.55
N SER A 76 7.12 17.47 -4.02
CA SER A 76 6.24 16.55 -3.29
C SER A 76 6.99 15.57 -2.41
N ASP A 77 8.32 15.61 -2.39
CA ASP A 77 9.13 14.67 -1.63
C ASP A 77 8.82 14.79 -0.13
N GLY A 78 8.55 13.67 0.51
CA GLY A 78 8.11 13.60 1.92
C GLY A 78 6.66 14.04 2.21
N LEU A 79 5.94 14.69 1.29
CA LEU A 79 4.56 15.18 1.50
C LEU A 79 3.46 14.21 1.04
N GLY A 80 3.84 13.10 0.42
CA GLY A 80 2.91 12.19 -0.26
C GLY A 80 2.55 10.91 0.48
N GLY A 81 3.22 10.60 1.60
CA GLY A 81 2.93 9.39 2.37
C GLY A 81 1.59 9.52 3.09
N VAL A 82 0.59 8.75 2.71
CA VAL A 82 -0.68 8.69 3.43
C VAL A 82 -0.90 7.27 3.90
N ARG A 83 -1.20 7.13 5.19
CA ARG A 83 -1.53 5.84 5.80
C ARG A 83 -2.73 5.21 5.10
N MET A 84 -2.79 3.88 5.16
CA MET A 84 -3.90 3.12 4.60
C MET A 84 -5.25 3.63 5.14
N ILE A 85 -6.11 4.07 4.23
CA ILE A 85 -7.46 4.57 4.55
C ILE A 85 -8.45 3.39 4.51
N PRO A 86 -9.35 3.24 5.49
CA PRO A 86 -10.36 2.19 5.45
C PRO A 86 -11.33 2.39 4.28
N ALA A 87 -11.81 1.27 3.69
CA ALA A 87 -12.75 1.30 2.57
C ALA A 87 -14.04 2.08 2.87
N SER A 88 -14.48 2.07 4.14
CA SER A 88 -15.65 2.83 4.61
C SER A 88 -15.51 4.33 4.38
N ALA A 89 -14.31 4.91 4.60
CA ALA A 89 -14.06 6.32 4.34
C ALA A 89 -14.15 6.65 2.85
N LEU A 90 -13.63 5.78 1.98
CA LEU A 90 -13.75 5.95 0.54
C LEU A 90 -15.22 5.90 0.09
N VAL A 91 -16.00 4.96 0.61
CA VAL A 91 -17.44 4.81 0.29
C VAL A 91 -18.23 6.03 0.77
N LEU A 92 -17.99 6.52 1.98
CA LEU A 92 -18.63 7.73 2.50
C LEU A 92 -18.31 8.96 1.66
N PHE A 93 -17.05 9.13 1.29
CA PHE A 93 -16.64 10.22 0.41
C PHE A 93 -17.30 10.11 -0.97
N ALA A 94 -17.27 8.93 -1.58
CA ALA A 94 -17.86 8.69 -2.90
C ALA A 94 -19.39 8.91 -2.89
N ALA A 95 -20.09 8.43 -1.86
CA ALA A 95 -21.53 8.63 -1.71
C ALA A 95 -21.89 10.12 -1.56
N GLY A 96 -21.14 10.86 -0.74
CA GLY A 96 -21.33 12.30 -0.57
C GLY A 96 -21.02 13.11 -1.83
N PHE A 97 -19.94 12.75 -2.54
CA PHE A 97 -19.58 13.37 -3.81
C PHE A 97 -20.63 13.08 -4.89
N LEU A 98 -21.12 11.84 -4.98
CA LEU A 98 -22.18 11.45 -5.91
C LEU A 98 -23.48 12.21 -5.61
N TRP A 99 -23.85 12.35 -4.34
CA TRP A 99 -25.00 13.14 -3.94
C TRP A 99 -24.88 14.61 -4.38
N LEU A 100 -23.73 15.23 -4.13
CA LEU A 100 -23.45 16.60 -4.58
C LEU A 100 -23.51 16.76 -6.10
N ALA A 101 -23.09 15.74 -6.86
CA ALA A 101 -23.06 15.77 -8.32
C ALA A 101 -24.42 15.50 -8.97
N LEU A 102 -25.26 14.64 -8.38
CA LEU A 102 -26.55 14.25 -8.95
C LEU A 102 -27.66 15.27 -8.70
N TRP A 103 -27.67 15.95 -7.55
CA TRP A 103 -28.74 16.87 -7.18
C TRP A 103 -28.42 18.32 -7.58
N GLN A 104 -29.34 18.98 -8.29
CA GLN A 104 -29.18 20.39 -8.71
C GLN A 104 -29.69 21.40 -7.67
N GLN A 105 -30.64 21.00 -6.83
CA GLN A 105 -31.27 21.87 -5.83
C GLN A 105 -30.40 22.06 -4.58
N ARG A 106 -30.79 23.01 -3.70
CA ARG A 106 -30.05 23.31 -2.44
C ARG A 106 -29.78 22.09 -1.55
N TRP A 107 -30.57 21.01 -1.67
CA TRP A 107 -30.34 19.76 -0.94
C TRP A 107 -29.08 19.01 -1.37
N ARG A 108 -28.41 19.39 -2.46
CA ARG A 108 -27.10 18.86 -2.83
C ARG A 108 -26.07 19.02 -1.70
N PHE A 109 -26.18 20.09 -0.91
CA PHE A 109 -25.26 20.35 0.20
C PHE A 109 -25.38 19.33 1.34
N ALA A 110 -26.44 18.53 1.40
CA ALA A 110 -26.51 17.40 2.33
C ALA A 110 -25.39 16.37 2.08
N GLY A 111 -24.86 16.29 0.85
CA GLY A 111 -23.72 15.43 0.52
C GLY A 111 -22.40 15.87 1.16
N LEU A 112 -22.29 17.11 1.65
CA LEU A 112 -21.13 17.55 2.43
C LEU A 112 -21.04 16.84 3.78
N VAL A 113 -22.17 16.42 4.36
CA VAL A 113 -22.20 15.71 5.64
C VAL A 113 -21.44 14.37 5.59
N PRO A 114 -21.77 13.43 4.67
CA PRO A 114 -21.00 12.19 4.56
C PRO A 114 -19.55 12.42 4.11
N MET A 115 -19.26 13.44 3.29
CA MET A 115 -17.87 13.80 2.98
C MET A 115 -17.09 14.30 4.19
N ALA A 116 -17.72 15.11 5.05
CA ALA A 116 -17.11 15.57 6.29
C ALA A 116 -16.90 14.43 7.28
N LEU A 117 -17.83 13.47 7.34
CA LEU A 117 -17.70 12.24 8.13
C LEU A 117 -16.64 11.27 7.61
N ALA A 118 -16.34 11.28 6.31
CA ALA A 118 -15.29 10.46 5.74
C ALA A 118 -13.90 10.84 6.28
N LEU A 119 -13.67 12.10 6.63
CA LEU A 119 -12.38 12.59 7.13
C LEU A 119 -11.97 11.96 8.49
N PRO A 120 -12.78 12.02 9.56
CA PRO A 120 -12.43 11.36 10.82
C PRO A 120 -12.36 9.84 10.68
N VAL A 121 -13.15 9.22 9.80
CA VAL A 121 -13.05 7.77 9.51
C VAL A 121 -11.75 7.44 8.79
N ALA A 122 -11.28 8.31 7.88
CA ALA A 122 -10.00 8.15 7.21
C ALA A 122 -8.80 8.31 8.16
N LEU A 123 -8.95 9.13 9.19
CA LEU A 123 -7.95 9.34 10.24
C LEU A 123 -8.02 8.29 11.36
N ALA A 124 -9.07 7.47 11.40
CA ALA A 124 -9.23 6.44 12.41
C ALA A 124 -8.13 5.37 12.27
N PRO A 125 -7.61 4.84 13.40
CA PRO A 125 -6.57 3.82 13.39
C PRO A 125 -7.13 2.50 12.84
N GLY A 126 -6.86 2.26 11.56
CA GLY A 126 -7.05 0.97 10.90
C GLY A 126 -5.72 0.42 10.39
N ILE A 127 -4.64 0.61 11.15
CA ILE A 127 -3.29 0.27 10.72
C ILE A 127 -2.98 -1.15 11.21
N PRO A 128 -2.46 -2.04 10.35
CA PRO A 128 -2.04 -3.36 10.78
C PRO A 128 -0.97 -3.28 11.88
N ASP A 129 -1.03 -4.22 12.82
CA ASP A 129 0.02 -4.43 13.81
C ASP A 129 1.13 -5.30 13.24
N VAL A 130 0.76 -6.25 12.37
CA VAL A 130 1.71 -7.12 11.67
C VAL A 130 1.30 -7.32 10.22
N LEU A 131 2.27 -7.26 9.32
CA LEU A 131 2.15 -7.61 7.91
C LEU A 131 3.07 -8.79 7.62
N VAL A 132 2.56 -9.81 6.93
CA VAL A 132 3.28 -11.03 6.60
C VAL A 132 3.42 -11.18 5.09
N SER A 133 4.59 -11.61 4.63
CA SER A 133 4.86 -11.88 3.21
C SER A 133 4.04 -13.08 2.69
N ASP A 134 3.87 -13.17 1.38
CA ASP A 134 3.13 -14.24 0.72
C ASP A 134 3.80 -15.63 0.81
N ASP A 135 5.11 -15.66 1.06
CA ASP A 135 5.90 -16.86 1.30
C ASP A 135 6.06 -17.21 2.79
N ALA A 136 5.52 -16.39 3.70
CA ALA A 136 5.69 -16.50 5.15
C ALA A 136 7.16 -16.56 5.62
N MET A 137 8.10 -16.00 4.84
CA MET A 137 9.51 -15.90 5.21
C MET A 137 9.86 -14.60 5.94
N ALA A 138 8.96 -13.62 5.95
CA ALA A 138 9.18 -12.37 6.65
C ALA A 138 7.89 -11.76 7.17
N ALA A 139 8.04 -10.92 8.19
CA ALA A 139 6.95 -10.12 8.73
C ALA A 139 7.44 -8.72 9.13
N ALA A 140 6.65 -7.69 8.83
CA ALA A 140 6.79 -6.37 9.45
C ALA A 140 5.91 -6.32 10.70
N VAL A 141 6.52 -6.18 11.87
CA VAL A 141 5.81 -6.11 13.16
C VAL A 141 5.93 -4.72 13.76
N ARG A 142 4.88 -4.23 14.41
CA ARG A 142 4.94 -2.95 15.11
C ARG A 142 5.68 -3.11 16.44
N GLY A 143 6.83 -2.45 16.56
CA GLY A 143 7.63 -2.41 17.77
C GLY A 143 7.03 -1.47 18.84
N PRO A 144 7.62 -1.42 20.04
CA PRO A 144 7.14 -0.59 21.16
C PRO A 144 7.09 0.90 20.86
N ASP A 145 7.92 1.38 19.92
CA ASP A 145 7.92 2.77 19.44
C ASP A 145 6.82 3.05 18.41
N GLY A 146 5.95 2.07 18.14
CA GLY A 146 4.82 2.22 17.24
C GLY A 146 5.20 2.22 15.77
N ARG A 147 6.44 1.86 15.40
CA ARG A 147 6.90 1.76 13.99
C ARG A 147 7.18 0.32 13.61
N TYR A 148 7.16 0.03 12.30
CA TYR A 148 7.48 -1.32 11.81
C TYR A 148 8.95 -1.68 11.99
N ARG A 149 9.18 -2.94 12.36
CA ARG A 149 10.47 -3.64 12.40
C ARG A 149 10.34 -4.89 11.53
N ILE A 150 11.39 -5.25 10.79
CA ILE A 150 11.34 -6.32 9.79
C ILE A 150 11.98 -7.60 10.34
N LEU A 151 11.17 -8.63 10.55
CA LEU A 151 11.60 -9.96 10.99
C LEU A 151 11.79 -10.86 9.77
N GLY A 152 12.85 -11.68 9.81
CA GLY A 152 13.17 -12.59 8.72
C GLY A 152 13.81 -11.87 7.53
N LYS A 153 13.70 -12.50 6.35
CA LYS A 153 14.31 -12.00 5.12
C LYS A 153 13.21 -11.63 4.12
N ALA A 154 13.03 -10.34 3.90
CA ALA A 154 12.12 -9.80 2.89
C ALA A 154 12.92 -9.13 1.76
N ASP A 155 12.37 -9.14 0.55
CA ASP A 155 12.90 -8.36 -0.56
C ASP A 155 12.65 -6.86 -0.33
N ASP A 156 13.55 -6.01 -0.84
CA ASP A 156 13.46 -4.55 -0.70
C ASP A 156 12.11 -4.00 -1.18
N PHE A 157 11.57 -4.56 -2.26
CA PHE A 157 10.25 -4.17 -2.77
C PHE A 157 9.13 -4.37 -1.74
N VAL A 158 9.15 -5.50 -1.02
CA VAL A 158 8.16 -5.83 0.01
C VAL A 158 8.30 -4.88 1.19
N VAL A 159 9.54 -4.60 1.63
CA VAL A 159 9.82 -3.67 2.72
C VAL A 159 9.37 -2.25 2.37
N VAL A 160 9.70 -1.75 1.17
CA VAL A 160 9.24 -0.44 0.69
C VAL A 160 7.71 -0.35 0.72
N ASN A 161 7.02 -1.42 0.29
CA ASN A 161 5.57 -1.43 0.27
C ASN A 161 4.95 -1.40 1.68
N TRP A 162 5.53 -2.15 2.63
CA TRP A 162 5.10 -2.11 4.03
C TRP A 162 5.34 -0.75 4.68
N LEU A 163 6.52 -0.16 4.49
CA LEU A 163 6.84 1.16 5.03
C LEU A 163 5.94 2.25 4.43
N ARG A 164 5.68 2.19 3.13
CA ARG A 164 4.74 3.09 2.46
C ARG A 164 3.33 3.02 3.06
N SER A 165 2.88 1.82 3.44
CA SER A 165 1.55 1.65 4.06
C SER A 165 1.38 2.35 5.41
N ASP A 166 2.48 2.56 6.14
CA ASP A 166 2.53 3.29 7.42
C ASP A 166 2.85 4.79 7.23
N ALA A 167 3.06 5.22 5.99
CA ALA A 167 3.68 6.51 5.64
C ALA A 167 5.06 6.70 6.30
N ASP A 168 5.83 5.62 6.44
CA ASP A 168 7.17 5.63 7.01
C ASP A 168 8.21 6.01 5.94
N PRO A 169 9.04 7.05 6.16
CA PRO A 169 10.01 7.53 5.17
C PRO A 169 11.30 6.70 5.12
N ARG A 170 11.49 5.73 6.03
CA ARG A 170 12.71 4.92 6.08
C ARG A 170 12.88 4.07 4.81
N GLN A 171 14.13 3.75 4.49
CA GLN A 171 14.47 2.87 3.36
C GLN A 171 14.77 1.45 3.86
N PRO A 172 14.66 0.41 3.02
CA PRO A 172 14.90 -0.98 3.42
C PRO A 172 16.25 -1.26 4.10
N GLY A 173 17.27 -0.46 3.78
CA GLY A 173 18.61 -0.55 4.38
C GLY A 173 18.77 0.16 5.73
N ASP A 174 17.73 0.81 6.25
CA ASP A 174 17.81 1.55 7.52
C ASP A 174 18.04 0.57 8.70
N PRO A 175 19.12 0.74 9.49
CA PRO A 175 19.46 -0.17 10.58
C PRO A 175 18.39 -0.20 11.68
N SER A 176 17.60 0.87 11.84
CA SER A 176 16.50 0.89 12.80
C SER A 176 15.46 -0.18 12.47
N LEU A 177 15.29 -0.61 11.22
CA LEU A 177 14.34 -1.68 10.89
C LEU A 177 14.64 -3.02 11.59
N LYS A 178 15.87 -3.21 12.08
CA LYS A 178 16.35 -4.42 12.78
C LYS A 178 16.50 -4.26 14.29
N GLU A 179 16.23 -3.07 14.82
CA GLU A 179 16.36 -2.80 16.26
C GLU A 179 15.35 -3.62 17.07
N GLY A 180 15.80 -4.28 18.14
CA GLY A 180 14.97 -5.13 18.98
C GLY A 180 14.67 -6.52 18.40
N ILE A 181 15.16 -6.84 17.20
CA ILE A 181 14.99 -8.15 16.58
C ILE A 181 16.17 -9.06 16.93
N ARG A 182 15.87 -10.29 17.33
CA ARG A 182 16.84 -11.34 17.62
C ARG A 182 16.70 -12.43 16.57
N CYS A 183 17.71 -12.54 15.70
CA CYS A 183 17.75 -13.56 14.66
C CYS A 183 18.84 -14.59 14.93
N ASP A 184 18.52 -15.84 14.66
CA ASP A 184 19.44 -16.97 14.59
C ASP A 184 19.26 -17.69 13.23
N PRO A 185 20.02 -18.77 12.93
CA PRO A 185 19.87 -19.47 11.66
C PRO A 185 18.51 -20.16 11.44
N LEU A 186 17.71 -20.34 12.50
CA LEU A 186 16.43 -21.06 12.46
C LEU A 186 15.23 -20.11 12.42
N GLY A 187 15.39 -18.86 12.82
CA GLY A 187 14.32 -17.86 12.81
C GLY A 187 14.70 -16.50 13.38
N CYS A 188 13.71 -15.62 13.43
CA CYS A 188 13.81 -14.29 14.03
C CYS A 188 12.65 -14.04 14.99
N THR A 189 12.92 -13.40 16.12
CA THR A 189 11.91 -13.02 17.11
C THR A 189 11.97 -11.52 17.43
N ALA A 190 10.83 -10.94 17.78
CA ALA A 190 10.74 -9.56 18.26
C ALA A 190 9.54 -9.36 19.20
N ASP A 191 9.67 -8.35 20.07
CA ASP A 191 8.60 -7.92 20.95
C ASP A 191 7.56 -7.05 20.20
N LEU A 192 6.28 -7.35 20.41
CA LEU A 192 5.17 -6.59 19.82
C LEU A 192 4.75 -5.43 20.72
N ALA A 193 4.31 -4.31 20.14
CA ALA A 193 3.88 -3.11 20.86
C ALA A 193 2.82 -3.35 21.95
N GLY A 194 1.86 -4.25 21.70
CA GLY A 194 0.81 -4.60 22.68
C GLY A 194 1.21 -5.73 23.63
N GLY A 195 2.48 -6.13 23.67
CA GLY A 195 2.98 -7.27 24.43
C GLY A 195 2.91 -8.59 23.67
N GLY A 196 3.74 -9.53 24.12
CA GLY A 196 3.99 -10.83 23.50
C GLY A 196 5.08 -10.80 22.44
N ILE A 197 5.53 -11.99 22.05
CA ILE A 197 6.61 -12.18 21.07
C ILE A 197 6.00 -12.61 19.74
N ALA A 198 6.48 -12.01 18.64
CA ALA A 198 6.29 -12.52 17.29
C ALA A 198 7.53 -13.29 16.85
N ALA A 199 7.34 -14.46 16.23
CA ALA A 199 8.39 -15.29 15.70
C ALA A 199 8.18 -15.56 14.20
N VAL A 200 9.26 -15.47 13.42
CA VAL A 200 9.34 -15.96 12.04
C VAL A 200 10.27 -17.17 12.05
N SER A 201 9.72 -18.37 11.90
CA SER A 201 10.45 -19.64 12.05
C SER A 201 10.67 -20.29 10.69
N HIS A 202 11.93 -20.42 10.27
CA HIS A 202 12.30 -21.02 8.98
C HIS A 202 12.47 -22.54 9.05
N GLY A 203 12.71 -23.09 10.25
CA GLY A 203 12.86 -24.52 10.48
C GLY A 203 11.67 -25.12 11.24
N ILE A 204 11.36 -26.40 10.99
CA ILE A 204 10.30 -27.14 11.69
C ILE A 204 10.59 -27.27 13.20
N SER A 205 11.87 -27.42 13.59
CA SER A 205 12.28 -27.48 14.99
C SER A 205 11.99 -26.18 15.73
N ALA A 206 12.41 -25.04 15.17
CA ALA A 206 12.14 -23.72 15.74
C ALA A 206 10.65 -23.41 15.77
N LEU A 207 9.90 -23.79 14.72
CA LEU A 207 8.44 -23.64 14.69
C LEU A 207 7.79 -24.29 15.91
N LEU A 208 8.19 -25.52 16.28
CA LEU A 208 7.65 -26.21 17.43
C LEU A 208 7.93 -25.48 18.75
N ASP A 209 9.15 -24.97 18.95
CA ASP A 209 9.52 -24.23 20.16
C ASP A 209 8.83 -22.86 20.23
N ASP A 210 8.74 -22.17 19.10
CA ASP A 210 8.11 -20.85 18.98
C ASP A 210 6.61 -20.91 19.23
N CYS A 211 5.93 -22.01 18.85
CA CYS A 211 4.53 -22.26 19.18
C CYS A 211 4.21 -22.20 20.69
N PHE A 212 5.21 -22.41 21.57
CA PHE A 212 5.03 -22.33 23.02
C PHE A 212 5.37 -20.95 23.61
N ARG A 213 6.17 -20.14 22.91
CA ARG A 213 6.76 -18.91 23.46
C ARG A 213 6.20 -17.65 22.83
N ALA A 214 5.80 -17.72 21.56
CA ALA A 214 5.31 -16.59 20.79
C ALA A 214 3.77 -16.57 20.76
N ILE A 215 3.20 -15.37 20.76
CA ILE A 215 1.75 -15.18 20.57
C ILE A 215 1.38 -15.17 19.08
N LEU A 216 2.37 -14.91 18.22
CA LEU A 216 2.27 -14.94 16.77
C LEU A 216 3.45 -15.72 16.21
N VAL A 217 3.16 -16.76 15.43
CA VAL A 217 4.18 -17.53 14.73
C VAL A 217 3.91 -17.47 13.24
N VAL A 218 4.94 -17.11 12.48
CA VAL A 218 4.93 -17.04 11.02
C VAL A 218 5.90 -18.08 10.50
N SER A 219 5.48 -18.94 9.58
CA SER A 219 6.37 -19.97 9.02
C SER A 219 6.00 -20.34 7.59
N PRO A 220 7.01 -20.60 6.72
CA PRO A 220 6.80 -21.18 5.39
C PRO A 220 6.42 -22.67 5.46
N HIS A 221 6.49 -23.29 6.65
CA HIS A 221 6.09 -24.69 6.87
C HIS A 221 4.67 -24.77 7.40
N VAL A 222 4.04 -25.91 7.21
CA VAL A 222 2.71 -26.20 7.78
C VAL A 222 2.85 -26.49 9.26
N ALA A 223 2.14 -25.73 10.10
CA ALA A 223 2.21 -25.92 11.54
C ALA A 223 1.36 -27.12 12.01
N PRO A 224 1.77 -27.81 13.08
CA PRO A 224 0.93 -28.82 13.72
C PRO A 224 -0.35 -28.19 14.29
N ALA A 225 -1.45 -28.95 14.27
CA ALA A 225 -2.77 -28.45 14.71
C ALA A 225 -2.75 -27.86 16.15
N LYS A 226 -2.00 -28.47 17.07
CA LYS A 226 -1.86 -28.02 18.46
C LYS A 226 -1.18 -26.66 18.64
N CYS A 227 -0.50 -26.15 17.61
CA CYS A 227 0.12 -24.84 17.66
C CYS A 227 -0.93 -23.72 17.63
N GLY A 228 -2.01 -23.91 16.87
CA GLY A 228 -3.11 -22.94 16.75
C GLY A 228 -3.90 -22.72 18.04
N ASP A 229 -3.83 -23.65 18.99
CA ASP A 229 -4.49 -23.51 20.30
C ASP A 229 -3.76 -22.54 21.24
N ARG A 230 -2.50 -22.18 20.93
CA ARG A 230 -1.62 -21.40 21.81
C ARG A 230 -1.12 -20.10 21.21
N ALA A 231 -0.90 -20.10 19.90
CA ALA A 231 -0.41 -18.96 19.16
C ALA A 231 -1.32 -18.70 17.96
N THR A 232 -1.39 -17.45 17.53
CA THR A 232 -1.88 -17.14 16.19
C THR A 232 -0.83 -17.63 15.20
N VAL A 233 -1.19 -18.52 14.29
CA VAL A 233 -0.24 -19.11 13.35
C VAL A 233 -0.55 -18.68 11.93
N ILE A 234 0.43 -18.04 11.29
CA ILE A 234 0.42 -17.77 9.85
C ILE A 234 1.41 -18.72 9.19
N ASP A 235 0.89 -19.86 8.75
CA ASP A 235 1.65 -20.91 8.13
C ASP A 235 1.45 -20.95 6.61
N ARG A 236 2.07 -21.94 5.96
CA ARG A 236 1.94 -22.17 4.53
C ARG A 236 0.51 -22.40 4.06
N ARG A 237 -0.39 -22.92 4.89
CA ARG A 237 -1.80 -23.13 4.50
C ARG A 237 -2.52 -21.79 4.37
N VAL A 238 -2.24 -20.88 5.30
CA VAL A 238 -2.82 -19.53 5.29
C VAL A 238 -2.28 -18.74 4.10
N THR A 239 -0.96 -18.65 3.94
CA THR A 239 -0.37 -17.84 2.84
C THR A 239 -0.52 -18.52 1.47
N GLY A 240 -0.52 -19.85 1.44
CA GLY A 240 -0.73 -20.64 0.23
C GLY A 240 -2.15 -20.56 -0.36
N THR A 241 -3.11 -19.98 0.35
CA THR A 241 -4.47 -19.73 -0.18
C THR A 241 -4.81 -18.25 -0.16
N GLY A 242 -4.43 -17.55 0.91
CA GLY A 242 -4.72 -16.14 1.17
C GLY A 242 -3.66 -15.15 0.67
N GLY A 243 -2.47 -15.61 0.25
CA GLY A 243 -1.36 -14.73 -0.13
C GLY A 243 -0.75 -14.02 1.08
N SER A 244 -0.38 -12.74 0.93
CA SER A 244 0.08 -11.93 2.05
C SER A 244 -1.04 -11.69 3.07
N VAL A 245 -0.65 -11.45 4.32
CA VAL A 245 -1.60 -11.39 5.46
C VAL A 245 -1.36 -10.11 6.25
N ALA A 246 -2.44 -9.43 6.61
CA ALA A 246 -2.46 -8.33 7.55
C ALA A 246 -3.16 -8.75 8.85
N LEU A 247 -2.56 -8.41 9.98
CA LEU A 247 -3.01 -8.76 11.31
C LEU A 247 -3.32 -7.49 12.10
N TYR A 248 -4.53 -7.43 12.64
CA TYR A 248 -5.00 -6.35 13.50
C TYR A 248 -5.24 -6.91 14.89
N ARG A 249 -4.61 -6.34 15.91
CA ARG A 249 -4.79 -6.77 17.28
C ARG A 249 -6.22 -6.45 17.72
N LYS A 250 -6.90 -7.44 18.30
CA LYS A 250 -8.23 -7.23 18.89
C LYS A 250 -8.08 -6.45 20.19
N ALA A 251 -8.98 -5.49 20.44
CA ALA A 251 -8.95 -4.69 21.66
C ALA A 251 -9.41 -5.49 22.90
N ASP A 252 -10.40 -6.37 22.73
CA ASP A 252 -11.11 -7.03 23.83
C ASP A 252 -10.69 -8.50 24.06
N GLU A 253 -9.89 -9.09 23.17
CA GLU A 253 -9.48 -10.50 23.23
C GLU A 253 -7.99 -10.67 22.90
N PRO A 254 -7.29 -11.62 23.54
CA PRO A 254 -5.95 -12.00 23.10
C PRO A 254 -6.02 -12.64 21.71
N GLY A 255 -5.40 -12.00 20.73
CA GLY A 255 -5.30 -12.51 19.36
C GLY A 255 -5.36 -11.42 18.29
N PHE A 256 -5.41 -11.87 17.04
CA PHE A 256 -5.44 -11.00 15.88
C PHE A 256 -6.65 -11.29 14.99
N ALA A 257 -7.27 -10.24 14.46
CA ALA A 257 -8.12 -10.33 13.29
C ALA A 257 -7.22 -10.45 12.06
N ILE A 258 -7.44 -11.53 11.29
CA ILE A 258 -6.62 -11.91 10.15
C ILE A 258 -7.32 -11.47 8.86
N VAL A 259 -6.63 -10.70 8.03
CA VAL A 259 -7.11 -10.29 6.70
C VAL A 259 -6.10 -10.76 5.65
N THR A 260 -6.57 -11.56 4.70
CA THR A 260 -5.74 -12.09 3.61
C THR A 260 -5.88 -11.25 2.35
N ALA A 261 -4.83 -11.18 1.54
CA ALA A 261 -4.84 -10.44 0.27
C ALA A 261 -5.79 -11.07 -0.76
N TYR A 262 -5.85 -12.40 -0.82
CA TYR A 262 -6.81 -13.11 -1.63
C TYR A 262 -8.10 -13.41 -0.86
N PRO A 263 -9.28 -13.14 -1.45
CA PRO A 263 -10.55 -13.54 -0.86
C PRO A 263 -10.71 -15.06 -0.89
N ALA A 264 -11.57 -15.58 -0.02
CA ALA A 264 -11.85 -17.02 0.09
C ALA A 264 -12.30 -17.65 -1.26
N ILE A 265 -12.99 -16.87 -2.10
CA ILE A 265 -13.37 -17.29 -3.45
C ILE A 265 -12.35 -16.74 -4.44
N ARG A 266 -11.51 -17.62 -4.99
CA ARG A 266 -10.56 -17.27 -6.05
C ARG A 266 -11.29 -16.87 -7.32
N ARG A 267 -10.86 -15.75 -7.89
CA ARG A 267 -11.35 -15.28 -9.20
C ARG A 267 -10.48 -15.84 -10.33
N PRO A 268 -11.02 -16.09 -11.53
CA PRO A 268 -10.27 -16.72 -12.63
C PRO A 268 -9.00 -15.98 -13.07
N PHE A 269 -8.95 -14.66 -12.85
CA PHE A 269 -7.84 -13.79 -13.21
C PHE A 269 -6.82 -13.58 -12.10
N MET A 270 -6.95 -14.28 -10.96
CA MET A 270 -5.93 -14.23 -9.90
C MET A 270 -4.70 -15.03 -10.29
N PRO A 271 -3.48 -14.51 -10.04
CA PRO A 271 -2.25 -15.24 -10.31
C PRO A 271 -2.24 -16.57 -9.54
N PRO A 272 -1.57 -17.62 -10.02
CA PRO A 272 -1.41 -18.85 -9.26
C PRO A 272 -0.73 -18.53 -7.92
N VAL A 273 -1.16 -19.20 -6.85
CA VAL A 273 -0.42 -19.11 -5.59
C VAL A 273 0.96 -19.71 -5.85
N ARG A 274 2.03 -18.99 -5.50
CA ARG A 274 3.39 -19.55 -5.48
C ARG A 274 3.33 -20.85 -4.67
N GLN A 275 3.71 -21.98 -5.28
CA GLN A 275 3.81 -23.29 -4.64
C GLN A 275 5.18 -23.47 -3.97
#